data_AF-A0A6B3HM15-F1
#
_entry.id   AF-A0A6B3HM15-F1
#
_cell.length_a   1.000
_cell.length_b   1.000
_cell.length_c   1.000
_cell.angle_alpha   90.00
_cell.angle_beta   90.00
_cell.angle_gamma   90.00
#
_symmetry.space_group_name_H-M   'P 1'
#
loop_
_entity.id
_entity.type
_entity.pdbx_description
1 polymer ?
#
loop_
_entity_poly.entity_id
_entity_poly.type
_entity_poly.pdbx_seq_one_letter_code
_entity_poly.pdbx_strand_id
1 'polypeptide(L)' 'MSDAPANPFDAEGQFLVLTNAEGQHSLWPLFAPVPAGWSTA' A
#
# COMPACT_ATOMS: atom_id res chain seq x y z
N MET A 1 10.86 -18.62 -16.69
CA MET A 1 9.77 -18.61 -15.68
C MET A 1 10.34 -17.85 -14.48
N SER A 2 9.90 -16.65 -14.13
CA SER A 2 8.54 -16.09 -14.18
C SER A 2 8.58 -14.59 -14.46
N ASP A 3 7.71 -14.10 -15.34
CA ASP A 3 7.53 -12.67 -15.64
C ASP A 3 6.33 -12.09 -14.85
N ALA A 4 6.12 -12.61 -13.63
CA ALA A 4 5.09 -12.07 -12.75
C ALA A 4 5.55 -10.67 -12.32
N PRO A 5 4.70 -9.63 -12.44
CA PRO A 5 5.08 -8.31 -11.96
C PRO A 5 5.47 -8.43 -10.49
N ALA A 6 6.63 -7.87 -10.13
CA ALA A 6 7.09 -7.86 -8.75
C ALA A 6 5.98 -7.27 -7.88
N ASN A 7 5.57 -8.02 -6.86
CA ASN A 7 4.52 -7.57 -5.95
C ASN A 7 4.94 -6.19 -5.39
N PRO A 8 4.14 -5.13 -5.59
CA PRO A 8 4.52 -3.79 -5.16
C PRO A 8 4.68 -3.67 -3.64
N PHE A 9 4.16 -4.64 -2.87
CA PHE A 9 4.35 -4.74 -1.42
C PHE A 9 5.65 -5.44 -1.01
N ASP A 10 6.33 -6.15 -1.93
CA ASP A 10 7.60 -6.83 -1.70
C ASP A 10 8.82 -6.03 -2.25
N ALA A 11 8.58 -4.81 -2.75
CA ALA A 11 9.63 -3.93 -3.26
C ALA A 11 10.30 -3.14 -2.13
N GLU A 12 11.62 -2.94 -2.23
CA GLU A 12 12.30 -1.96 -1.39
C GLU A 12 11.85 -0.55 -1.80
N GLY A 13 11.37 0.25 -0.83
CA GLY A 13 10.82 1.56 -1.15
C GLY A 13 10.20 2.27 0.05
N GLN A 14 9.60 3.43 -0.25
CA GLN A 14 8.85 4.20 0.73
C GLN A 14 7.39 3.76 0.72
N PHE A 15 6.84 3.58 1.92
CA PHE A 15 5.47 3.15 2.15
C PHE A 15 4.74 4.12 3.07
N LEU A 16 3.45 4.25 2.84
CA LEU A 16 2.50 4.91 3.71
C LEU A 16 1.89 3.89 4.66
N VAL A 17 1.54 4.34 5.86
CA VAL A 17 0.59 3.62 6.71
C VAL A 17 -0.77 4.26 6.49
N LEU A 18 -1.72 3.47 6.02
CA LEU A 18 -3.10 3.89 5.84
C LEU A 18 -3.96 3.32 6.95
N THR A 19 -4.93 4.11 7.40
CA THR A 19 -5.98 3.70 8.34
C THR A 19 -7.35 3.96 7.73
N ASN A 20 -8.30 3.06 7.96
CA ASN A 20 -9.69 3.22 7.53
C ASN A 20 -10.62 3.54 8.71
N ALA A 21 -11.90 3.77 8.42
CA ALA A 21 -12.92 4.09 9.43
C ALA A 21 -13.16 2.95 10.46
N GLU A 22 -12.77 1.72 10.14
CA GLU A 22 -12.85 0.57 11.05
C GLU A 22 -11.60 0.43 11.94
N GLY A 23 -10.62 1.34 11.83
CA GLY A 23 -9.37 1.32 12.59
C GLY A 23 -8.37 0.26 12.10
N GLN A 24 -8.58 -0.32 10.92
CA GLN A 24 -7.64 -1.25 10.31
C GLN A 24 -6.46 -0.49 9.71
N HIS A 25 -5.30 -1.14 9.67
CA HIS A 25 -4.07 -0.56 9.15
C HIS A 25 -3.58 -1.32 7.92
N SER A 26 -3.02 -0.61 6.95
CA SER A 26 -2.43 -1.19 5.74
C SER A 26 -1.12 -0.48 5.39
N LEU A 27 -0.11 -1.27 5.02
CA LEU A 27 1.11 -0.74 4.41
C LEU A 27 0.83 -0.52 2.91
N TRP A 28 1.02 0.70 2.41
CA TRP A 28 0.65 1.06 1.05
C TRP A 28 1.82 1.69 0.29
N PRO A 29 2.11 1.28 -0.96
CA PRO A 29 3.21 1.85 -1.73
C PRO A 29 2.98 3.33 -2.01
N LEU A 30 4.00 4.17 -1.78
CA LEU A 30 3.90 5.64 -1.94
C LEU A 30 3.51 6.07 -3.37
N PHE A 31 3.88 5.29 -4.39
CA PHE A 31 3.61 5.61 -5.79
C PHE A 31 2.17 5.25 -6.23
N ALA A 32 1.45 4.45 -5.44
CA ALA A 32 0.09 4.03 -5.77
C ALA A 32 -0.92 5.05 -5.24
N PRO A 33 -2.02 5.33 -5.98
CA PRO A 33 -3.08 6.18 -5.46
C PRO A 33 -3.70 5.55 -4.20
N VAL A 34 -4.01 6.39 -3.20
CA VAL A 34 -4.67 5.96 -1.97
C VAL A 34 -6.10 5.54 -2.30
N PRO A 35 -6.54 4.32 -1.92
CA PRO A 35 -7.92 3.87 -2.15
C PRO A 35 -8.94 4.72 -1.41
N ALA A 36 -10.14 4.86 -1.97
CA ALA A 36 -11.24 5.52 -1.29
C ALA A 36 -11.55 4.83 0.06
N GLY A 37 -11.86 5.64 1.09
CA GLY A 37 -12.14 5.14 2.44
C GLY A 37 -10.91 4.87 3.31
N TRP A 38 -9.71 5.08 2.77
CA TRP A 38 -8.44 5.02 3.51
C TRP A 38 -7.80 6.40 3.59
N SER A 39 -7.02 6.65 4.64
CA SER A 39 -6.30 7.91 4.86
C SER A 39 -4.93 7.63 5.47
N THR A 40 -3.94 8.48 5.22
CA THR A 40 -2.62 8.38 5.88
C THR A 40 -2.80 8.62 7.37
N ALA A 41 -2.30 7.70 8.20
CA ALA A 41 -2.36 7.76 9.66
C ALA A 41 -1.46 8.87 10.25
#